data_AF-A0A5R8WUX0-F1
#
_entry.id   AF-A0A5R8WUX0-F1
#
_cell.length_a   1.000
_cell.length_b   1.000
_cell.length_c   1.000
_cell.angle_alpha   90.00
_cell.angle_beta   90.00
_cell.angle_gamma   90.00
#
_symmetry.space_group_name_H-M   'P 1'
#
loop_
_entity.id
_entity.type
_entity.pdbx_description
1 polymer ?
#
loop_
_entity_poly.entity_id
_entity_poly.type
_entity_poly.pdbx_seq_one_letter_code
_entity_poly.pdbx_strand_id
1 'polypeptide(L)'
;MATAAGLPADEATTRQAAWDTALPDLVDRTLAQWCAPLAGVRGGPNKATVLGILYAALHEQQQRRPGYAAFAALDPVTIQEIAVHLPDEQAFHQYIYLEAGRRVLHELRQLQLRSLGYKEQPSLLDTIEETYARLQREEHHRALLQAAQDRTRPVASSLAALFVSQVDVSAVVAALQANEVLTDAGRWDGSRGRANDLMALVLVWQEGGYLVPAKWIQLMRSFMEHFGLVIPESYARRRDKANPEVVQAFARLFPGRGKITRVQLRLVR
;
A
#
# COMPACT_ATOMS: atom_id res chain seq x y z
N MET A 1 -38.82 16.54 -10.41
CA MET A 1 -37.39 16.71 -10.12
C MET A 1 -37.24 17.97 -9.29
N ALA A 2 -37.09 17.83 -7.97
CA ALA A 2 -36.94 18.97 -7.08
C ALA A 2 -35.50 19.47 -7.16
N THR A 3 -35.33 20.73 -7.56
CA THR A 3 -34.08 21.48 -7.47
C THR A 3 -33.60 21.50 -6.02
N ALA A 4 -32.39 21.03 -5.76
CA ALA A 4 -31.73 21.16 -4.47
C ALA A 4 -31.62 22.65 -4.13
N ALA A 5 -32.47 23.12 -3.23
CA ALA A 5 -32.35 24.45 -2.68
C ALA A 5 -31.03 24.48 -1.88
N GLY A 6 -30.07 25.28 -2.34
CA GLY A 6 -28.87 25.57 -1.56
C GLY A 6 -29.24 26.24 -0.24
N LEU A 7 -28.35 26.14 0.75
CA LEU A 7 -28.49 26.83 2.03
C LEU A 7 -28.77 28.33 1.82
N PRO A 8 -29.64 28.95 2.64
CA PRO A 8 -29.79 30.40 2.69
C PRO A 8 -28.44 31.10 2.89
N ALA A 9 -28.24 32.25 2.23
CA ALA A 9 -26.96 32.97 2.22
C ALA A 9 -26.45 33.33 3.64
N ASP A 10 -27.36 33.62 4.57
CA ASP A 10 -27.03 33.95 5.96
C ASP A 10 -26.47 32.75 6.75
N GLU A 11 -26.98 31.54 6.46
CA GLU A 11 -26.50 30.30 7.09
C GLU A 11 -25.14 29.89 6.53
N ALA A 12 -24.93 30.03 5.21
CA ALA A 12 -23.63 29.80 4.59
C ALA A 12 -22.57 30.77 5.14
N THR A 13 -22.92 32.04 5.37
CA THR A 13 -22.03 33.05 5.95
C THR A 13 -21.68 32.72 7.42
N THR A 14 -22.65 32.26 8.20
CA THR A 14 -22.43 31.82 9.59
C THR A 14 -21.50 30.61 9.65
N ARG A 15 -21.68 29.65 8.75
CA ARG A 15 -20.83 28.45 8.65
C ARG A 15 -19.43 28.77 8.16
N GLN A 16 -19.29 29.70 7.23
CA GLN A 16 -18.01 30.23 6.79
C GLN A 16 -17.26 30.88 7.97
N ALA A 17 -17.93 31.74 8.73
CA ALA A 17 -17.34 32.35 9.92
C ALA A 17 -16.91 31.31 10.96
N ALA A 18 -17.72 30.28 11.21
CA ALA A 18 -17.37 29.18 12.10
C ALA A 18 -16.15 28.37 11.58
N TRP A 19 -16.04 28.18 10.27
CA TRP A 19 -14.88 27.52 9.66
C TRP A 19 -13.61 28.35 9.79
N ASP A 20 -13.70 29.66 9.62
CA ASP A 20 -12.55 30.55 9.63
C ASP A 20 -12.07 30.88 11.05
N THR A 21 -12.95 30.81 12.06
CA THR A 21 -12.64 31.21 13.44
C THR A 21 -12.68 30.05 14.45
N ALA A 22 -13.78 29.30 14.52
CA ALA A 22 -13.94 28.25 15.53
C ALA A 22 -13.06 27.03 15.28
N LEU A 23 -12.69 26.77 14.01
CA LEU A 23 -11.84 25.64 13.65
C LEU A 23 -10.38 25.84 14.07
N PRO A 24 -9.70 26.98 13.77
CA PRO A 24 -8.38 27.28 14.36
C PRO A 24 -8.37 27.16 15.89
N ASP A 25 -9.36 27.75 16.57
CA ASP A 25 -9.47 27.68 18.04
C ASP A 25 -9.63 26.25 18.57
N LEU A 26 -10.33 25.39 17.83
CA LEU A 26 -10.46 23.97 18.16
C LEU A 26 -9.12 23.24 18.00
N VAL A 27 -8.38 23.53 16.91
CA VAL A 27 -7.06 22.95 16.65
C VAL A 27 -6.07 23.34 17.74
N ASP A 28 -6.00 24.63 18.07
CA ASP A 28 -5.07 25.15 19.08
C ASP A 28 -5.34 24.56 20.47
N ARG A 29 -6.61 24.51 20.89
CA ARG A 29 -7.00 23.88 22.17
C ARG A 29 -6.67 22.39 22.18
N THR A 30 -6.93 21.68 21.08
CA THR A 30 -6.66 20.25 20.97
C THR A 30 -5.15 19.99 21.06
N LEU A 31 -4.34 20.75 20.33
CA LEU A 31 -2.89 20.65 20.38
C LEU A 31 -2.35 20.95 21.77
N ALA A 32 -2.83 22.03 22.41
CA ALA A 32 -2.41 22.36 23.77
C ALA A 32 -2.72 21.22 24.75
N GLN A 33 -3.91 20.63 24.67
CA GLN A 33 -4.31 19.52 25.55
C GLN A 33 -3.51 18.24 25.29
N TRP A 34 -3.32 17.87 24.03
CA TRP A 34 -2.62 16.63 23.65
C TRP A 34 -1.11 16.72 23.85
N CYS A 35 -0.54 17.91 23.67
CA CYS A 35 0.89 18.15 23.84
C CYS A 35 1.27 18.55 25.28
N ALA A 36 0.33 18.85 26.17
CA ALA A 36 0.60 19.17 27.58
C ALA A 36 1.54 18.15 28.27
N PRO A 37 1.42 16.83 28.07
CA PRO A 37 2.33 15.84 28.67
C PRO A 37 3.79 15.95 28.22
N LEU A 38 4.07 16.59 27.07
CA LEU A 38 5.43 16.74 26.54
C LEU A 38 6.32 17.64 27.39
N ALA A 39 5.74 18.48 28.26
CA ALA A 39 6.48 19.31 29.19
C ALA A 39 7.35 18.48 30.15
N GLY A 40 6.89 17.28 30.53
CA GLY A 40 7.62 16.36 31.41
C GLY A 40 8.63 15.44 30.71
N VAL A 41 8.64 15.39 29.37
CA VAL A 41 9.46 14.45 28.60
C VAL A 41 10.87 15.02 28.39
N ARG A 42 11.89 14.33 28.88
CA ARG A 42 13.30 14.75 28.76
C ARG A 42 13.89 14.38 27.40
N GLY A 43 14.50 15.36 26.72
CA GLY A 43 15.27 15.17 25.47
C GLY A 43 14.41 15.19 24.19
N GLY A 44 14.96 15.79 23.14
CA GLY A 44 14.30 15.91 21.82
C GLY A 44 13.85 14.57 21.20
N PRO A 45 14.68 13.51 21.20
CA PRO A 45 14.29 12.21 20.67
C PRO A 45 13.08 11.58 21.39
N ASN A 46 13.02 11.68 22.71
CA ASN A 46 11.88 11.15 23.48
C ASN A 46 10.59 11.94 23.21
N LYS A 47 10.70 13.28 23.07
CA LYS A 47 9.57 14.12 22.65
C LYS A 47 9.07 13.73 21.25
N ALA A 48 9.99 13.47 20.32
CA ALA A 48 9.64 13.02 18.97
C ALA A 48 8.96 11.64 18.94
N THR A 49 9.37 10.72 19.81
CA THR A 49 8.71 9.41 19.97
C THR A 49 7.28 9.57 20.47
N VAL A 50 7.06 10.38 21.52
CA VAL A 50 5.71 10.64 22.06
C VAL A 50 4.82 11.30 21.01
N LEU A 51 5.34 12.31 20.30
CA LEU A 51 4.62 12.96 19.19
C LEU A 51 4.27 11.98 18.06
N GLY A 52 5.16 11.02 17.76
CA GLY A 52 4.89 9.95 16.80
C GLY A 52 3.76 9.01 17.22
N ILE A 53 3.69 8.67 18.50
CA ILE A 53 2.59 7.86 19.07
C ILE A 53 1.27 8.63 18.99
N LEU A 54 1.26 9.91 19.37
CA LEU A 54 0.06 10.76 19.29
C LEU A 54 -0.42 10.91 17.84
N TYR A 55 0.50 11.10 16.89
CA TYR A 55 0.20 11.15 15.46
C TYR A 55 -0.47 9.86 14.98
N ALA A 56 0.13 8.70 15.27
CA ALA A 56 -0.39 7.41 14.84
C ALA A 56 -1.79 7.14 15.42
N ALA A 57 -1.98 7.42 16.72
CA ALA A 57 -3.26 7.25 17.39
C ALA A 57 -4.36 8.15 16.79
N LEU A 58 -4.07 9.43 16.56
CA LEU A 58 -5.02 10.35 15.95
C LEU A 58 -5.35 9.97 14.50
N HIS A 59 -4.35 9.53 13.74
CA HIS A 59 -4.52 9.12 12.36
C HIS A 59 -5.43 7.89 12.26
N GLU A 60 -5.22 6.86 13.10
CA GLU A 60 -6.12 5.71 13.18
C GLU A 60 -7.53 6.11 13.62
N GLN A 61 -7.66 7.02 14.59
CA GLN A 61 -8.96 7.48 15.06
C GLN A 61 -9.71 8.23 13.94
N GLN A 62 -9.02 9.05 13.15
CA GLN A 62 -9.59 9.74 12.01
C GLN A 62 -10.08 8.76 10.94
N GLN A 63 -9.28 7.75 10.59
CA GLN A 63 -9.63 6.75 9.59
C GLN A 63 -10.91 5.97 9.91
N ARG A 64 -11.24 5.85 11.21
CA ARG A 64 -12.46 5.17 11.68
C ARG A 64 -13.69 6.09 11.71
N ARG A 65 -13.55 7.40 11.48
CA ARG A 65 -14.69 8.33 11.50
C ARG A 65 -15.56 8.17 10.25
N PRO A 66 -16.90 8.26 10.39
CA PRO A 66 -17.80 8.33 9.24
C PRO A 66 -17.39 9.45 8.28
N GLY A 67 -17.49 9.20 6.97
CA GLY A 67 -17.17 10.19 5.94
C GLY A 67 -15.68 10.42 5.69
N TYR A 68 -14.77 9.83 6.49
CA TYR A 68 -13.31 10.04 6.33
C TYR A 68 -12.80 9.69 4.93
N ALA A 69 -13.25 8.57 4.34
CA ALA A 69 -12.79 8.15 3.01
C ALA A 69 -13.15 9.15 1.90
N ALA A 70 -14.33 9.76 1.98
CA ALA A 70 -14.76 10.80 1.04
C ALA A 70 -14.02 12.12 1.30
N PHE A 71 -13.85 12.49 2.57
CA PHE A 71 -13.10 13.66 3.01
C PHE A 71 -11.62 13.59 2.56
N ALA A 72 -10.95 12.46 2.76
CA ALA A 72 -9.53 12.28 2.47
C ALA A 72 -9.18 12.33 0.97
N ALA A 73 -10.18 12.18 0.10
CA ALA A 73 -10.02 12.24 -1.35
C ALA A 73 -10.09 13.68 -1.91
N LEU A 74 -10.46 14.67 -1.07
CA LEU A 74 -10.69 16.05 -1.48
C LEU A 74 -9.53 16.95 -1.02
N ASP A 75 -9.25 18.00 -1.78
CA ASP A 75 -8.32 19.03 -1.36
C ASP A 75 -8.96 19.97 -0.30
N PRO A 76 -8.16 20.68 0.50
CA PRO A 76 -8.65 21.51 1.61
C PRO A 76 -9.62 22.62 1.22
N VAL A 77 -9.45 23.20 0.03
CA VAL A 77 -10.30 24.30 -0.45
C VAL A 77 -11.65 23.73 -0.85
N THR A 78 -11.66 22.64 -1.61
CA THR A 78 -12.88 21.92 -1.98
C THR A 78 -13.65 21.39 -0.75
N ILE A 79 -12.95 20.94 0.29
CA ILE A 79 -13.57 20.51 1.55
C ILE A 79 -14.34 21.65 2.21
N GLN A 80 -13.74 22.85 2.27
CA GLN A 80 -14.37 24.03 2.86
C GLN A 80 -15.62 24.43 2.08
N GLU A 81 -15.51 24.54 0.75
CA GLU A 81 -16.64 24.88 -0.13
C GLU A 81 -17.79 23.89 0.02
N ILE A 82 -17.49 22.57 0.03
CA ILE A 82 -18.51 21.53 0.23
C ILE A 82 -19.14 21.66 1.62
N ALA A 83 -18.32 21.76 2.68
CA ALA A 83 -18.80 21.76 4.05
C ALA A 83 -19.76 22.92 4.34
N VAL A 84 -19.42 24.13 3.89
CA VAL A 84 -20.22 25.34 4.10
C VAL A 84 -21.59 25.23 3.42
N HIS A 85 -21.70 24.46 2.33
CA HIS A 85 -22.93 24.27 1.56
C HIS A 85 -23.68 22.96 1.86
N LEU A 86 -23.27 22.19 2.89
CA LEU A 86 -23.98 20.96 3.27
C LEU A 86 -25.38 21.24 3.80
N PRO A 87 -26.44 20.55 3.36
CA PRO A 87 -27.81 20.83 3.79
C PRO A 87 -28.09 20.50 5.27
N ASP A 88 -27.21 19.74 5.92
CA ASP A 88 -27.35 19.26 7.29
C ASP A 88 -26.25 19.79 8.21
N GLU A 89 -26.63 20.21 9.42
CA GLU A 89 -25.73 20.76 10.45
C GLU A 89 -24.84 19.67 11.06
N GLN A 90 -25.36 18.45 11.22
CA GLN A 90 -24.57 17.34 11.73
C GLN A 90 -23.44 16.96 10.77
N ALA A 91 -23.73 16.91 9.46
CA ALA A 91 -22.74 16.71 8.41
C ALA A 91 -21.69 17.84 8.38
N PHE A 92 -22.10 19.10 8.52
CA PHE A 92 -21.17 20.23 8.64
C PHE A 92 -20.20 20.07 9.82
N HIS A 93 -20.70 19.75 11.01
CA HIS A 93 -19.84 19.53 12.18
C HIS A 93 -18.90 18.33 12.01
N GLN A 94 -19.33 17.25 11.35
CA GLN A 94 -18.44 16.13 11.03
C GLN A 94 -17.26 16.57 10.18
N TYR A 95 -17.49 17.42 9.17
CA TYR A 95 -16.42 17.99 8.35
C TYR A 95 -15.48 18.90 9.15
N ILE A 96 -16.00 19.73 10.07
CA ILE A 96 -15.17 20.53 10.99
C ILE A 96 -14.24 19.63 11.81
N TYR A 97 -14.75 18.53 12.39
CA TYR A 97 -13.92 17.64 13.20
C TYR A 97 -12.86 16.88 12.38
N LEU A 98 -13.20 16.50 11.15
CA LEU A 98 -12.27 15.86 10.23
C LEU A 98 -11.15 16.83 9.81
N GLU A 99 -11.50 18.06 9.45
CA GLU A 99 -10.54 19.11 9.10
C GLU A 99 -9.68 19.54 10.29
N ALA A 100 -10.27 19.70 11.48
CA ALA A 100 -9.52 19.98 12.70
C ALA A 100 -8.47 18.90 12.97
N GLY A 101 -8.85 17.61 12.91
CA GLY A 101 -7.87 16.55 13.13
C GLY A 101 -6.83 16.43 12.01
N ARG A 102 -7.15 16.77 10.75
CA ARG A 102 -6.16 16.87 9.66
C ARG A 102 -5.09 17.93 9.97
N ARG A 103 -5.51 19.11 10.45
CA ARG A 103 -4.60 20.19 10.87
C ARG A 103 -3.77 19.81 12.10
N VAL A 104 -4.39 19.18 13.10
CA VAL A 104 -3.67 18.66 14.28
C VAL A 104 -2.61 17.63 13.88
N LEU A 105 -2.92 16.70 12.97
CA LEU A 105 -1.94 15.73 12.44
C LEU A 105 -0.75 16.41 11.77
N HIS A 106 -1.00 17.46 10.99
CA HIS A 106 0.05 18.26 10.36
C HIS A 106 0.96 18.90 11.41
N GLU A 107 0.39 19.57 12.40
CA GLU A 107 1.14 20.24 13.47
C GLU A 107 1.92 19.27 14.36
N LEU A 108 1.34 18.11 14.70
CA LEU A 108 2.06 17.05 15.44
C LEU A 108 3.30 16.57 14.67
N ARG A 109 3.18 16.43 13.34
CA ARG A 109 4.31 16.05 12.49
C ARG A 109 5.38 17.15 12.45
N GLN A 110 4.98 18.42 12.35
CA GLN A 110 5.91 19.55 12.42
C GLN A 110 6.68 19.59 13.75
N LEU A 111 5.97 19.45 14.87
CA LEU A 111 6.57 19.40 16.21
C LEU A 111 7.51 18.21 16.37
N GLN A 112 7.18 17.06 15.77
CA GLN A 112 8.04 15.87 15.79
C GLN A 112 9.36 16.15 15.08
N LEU A 113 9.31 16.71 13.88
CA LEU A 113 10.50 17.04 13.08
C LEU A 113 11.37 18.09 13.79
N ARG A 114 10.77 19.14 14.35
CA ARG A 114 11.48 20.14 15.15
C ARG A 114 12.18 19.52 16.37
N SER A 115 11.52 18.58 17.06
CA SER A 115 12.09 17.89 18.22
C SER A 115 13.29 17.00 17.88
N LEU A 116 13.37 16.54 16.63
CA LEU A 116 14.52 15.79 16.09
C LEU A 116 15.65 16.71 15.58
N GLY A 117 15.47 18.03 15.63
CA GLY A 117 16.49 19.00 15.22
C GLY A 117 16.46 19.36 13.73
N TYR A 118 15.43 18.94 12.97
CA TYR A 118 15.23 19.41 11.61
C TYR A 118 14.85 20.90 11.63
N LYS A 119 15.62 21.73 10.92
CA LYS A 119 15.47 23.20 10.91
C LYS A 119 14.51 23.72 9.83
N GLU A 120 14.17 22.92 8.83
CA GLU A 120 13.35 23.35 7.70
C GLU A 120 11.95 22.76 7.77
N GLN A 121 10.95 23.63 7.60
CA GLN A 121 9.65 23.24 7.07
C GLN A 121 9.89 22.64 5.68
N PRO A 122 9.23 21.54 5.29
CA PRO A 122 9.14 21.24 3.86
C PRO A 122 8.51 22.47 3.21
N SER A 123 9.19 23.05 2.22
CA SER A 123 8.73 24.27 1.59
C SER A 123 7.39 24.02 0.90
N LEU A 124 6.59 25.07 0.70
CA LEU A 124 5.40 25.00 -0.15
C LEU A 124 5.75 24.49 -1.56
N LEU A 125 6.98 24.71 -2.02
CA LEU A 125 7.49 24.15 -3.28
C LEU A 125 7.71 22.64 -3.18
N ASP A 126 8.23 22.10 -2.08
CA ASP A 126 8.31 20.65 -1.88
C ASP A 126 6.92 20.02 -1.82
N THR A 127 5.95 20.73 -1.23
CA THR A 127 4.55 20.28 -1.16
C THR A 127 3.87 20.34 -2.53
N ILE A 128 4.17 21.37 -3.33
CA ILE A 128 3.66 21.51 -4.70
C ILE A 128 4.35 20.52 -5.63
N GLU A 129 5.66 20.33 -5.57
CA GLU A 129 6.39 19.33 -6.35
C GLU A 129 5.99 17.92 -5.95
N GLU A 130 5.75 17.63 -4.67
CA GLU A 130 5.19 16.35 -4.23
C GLU A 130 3.75 16.18 -4.70
N THR A 131 2.93 17.25 -4.70
CA THR A 131 1.55 17.22 -5.19
C THR A 131 1.49 17.11 -6.72
N TYR A 132 2.38 17.78 -7.44
CA TYR A 132 2.51 17.70 -8.90
C TYR A 132 3.10 16.35 -9.31
N ALA A 133 4.10 15.85 -8.59
CA ALA A 133 4.62 14.51 -8.79
C ALA A 133 3.58 13.45 -8.42
N ARG A 134 2.70 13.72 -7.45
CA ARG A 134 1.56 12.84 -7.12
C ARG A 134 0.50 12.88 -8.21
N LEU A 135 0.10 14.08 -8.67
CA LEU A 135 -0.86 14.27 -9.76
C LEU A 135 -0.34 13.71 -11.09
N GLN A 136 0.93 13.93 -11.43
CA GLN A 136 1.57 13.32 -12.61
C GLN A 136 1.69 11.80 -12.45
N ARG A 137 1.97 11.28 -11.25
CA ARG A 137 1.92 9.83 -10.99
C ARG A 137 0.50 9.30 -11.13
N GLU A 138 -0.53 10.03 -10.70
CA GLU A 138 -1.94 9.67 -10.79
C GLU A 138 -2.47 9.74 -12.23
N GLU A 139 -2.12 10.77 -13.00
CA GLU A 139 -2.41 10.87 -14.42
C GLU A 139 -1.67 9.80 -15.20
N HIS A 140 -0.38 9.57 -14.91
CA HIS A 140 0.38 8.48 -15.52
C HIS A 140 -0.21 7.12 -15.15
N HIS A 141 -0.65 6.93 -13.90
CA HIS A 141 -1.28 5.69 -13.47
C HIS A 141 -2.66 5.52 -14.09
N ARG A 142 -3.48 6.58 -14.22
CA ARG A 142 -4.75 6.55 -14.94
C ARG A 142 -4.54 6.27 -16.43
N ALA A 143 -3.55 6.88 -17.06
CA ALA A 143 -3.19 6.62 -18.45
C ALA A 143 -2.68 5.18 -18.63
N LEU A 144 -1.89 4.66 -17.68
CA LEU A 144 -1.45 3.25 -17.67
C LEU A 144 -2.61 2.28 -17.40
N LEU A 145 -3.59 2.66 -16.57
CA LEU A 145 -4.77 1.85 -16.25
C LEU A 145 -5.78 1.84 -17.39
N GLN A 146 -6.03 2.99 -18.05
CA GLN A 146 -6.83 3.07 -19.27
C GLN A 146 -6.15 2.35 -20.44
N ALA A 147 -4.84 2.54 -20.64
CA ALA A 147 -4.08 1.79 -21.64
C ALA A 147 -3.95 0.28 -21.34
N ALA A 148 -4.11 -0.13 -20.06
CA ALA A 148 -4.16 -1.53 -19.65
C ALA A 148 -5.56 -2.15 -19.75
N GLN A 149 -6.63 -1.35 -19.67
CA GLN A 149 -8.01 -1.81 -19.85
C GLN A 149 -8.36 -2.07 -21.32
N ASP A 150 -7.76 -1.32 -22.26
CA ASP A 150 -7.93 -1.54 -23.70
C ASP A 150 -7.08 -2.70 -24.27
N ARG A 151 -6.24 -3.31 -23.44
CA ARG A 151 -5.52 -4.54 -23.80
C ARG A 151 -6.26 -5.71 -23.20
N THR A 152 -7.00 -6.45 -24.03
CA THR A 152 -7.47 -7.80 -23.74
C THR A 152 -6.39 -8.55 -22.96
N ARG A 153 -6.67 -8.83 -21.67
CA ARG A 153 -5.78 -9.60 -20.80
C ARG A 153 -5.38 -10.88 -21.54
N PRO A 154 -4.09 -11.19 -21.70
CA PRO A 154 -3.71 -12.53 -22.11
C PRO A 154 -4.26 -13.49 -21.06
N VAL A 155 -5.01 -14.48 -21.51
CA VAL A 155 -5.52 -15.60 -20.72
C VAL A 155 -4.39 -16.09 -19.81
N ALA A 156 -4.67 -16.21 -18.51
CA ALA A 156 -3.70 -16.69 -17.52
C ALA A 156 -3.04 -17.96 -18.06
N SER A 157 -1.72 -17.93 -18.22
CA SER A 157 -0.96 -19.09 -18.67
C SER A 157 -1.13 -20.19 -17.63
N SER A 158 -1.69 -21.33 -18.03
CA SER A 158 -1.81 -22.53 -17.18
C SER A 158 -0.46 -22.85 -16.50
N LEU A 159 -0.48 -23.46 -15.30
CA LEU A 159 0.74 -23.82 -14.57
C LEU A 159 1.76 -24.55 -15.44
N ALA A 160 1.29 -25.45 -16.31
CA ALA A 160 2.12 -26.21 -17.23
C ALA A 160 2.94 -25.32 -18.18
N ALA A 161 2.41 -24.16 -18.59
CA ALA A 161 3.09 -23.23 -19.48
C ALA A 161 4.27 -22.50 -18.82
N LEU A 162 4.40 -22.56 -17.49
CA LEU A 162 5.54 -21.98 -16.74
C LEU A 162 6.76 -22.92 -16.74
N PHE A 163 6.55 -24.19 -17.05
CA PHE A 163 7.60 -25.21 -17.06
C PHE A 163 8.09 -25.47 -18.48
N VAL A 164 9.35 -25.89 -18.60
CA VAL A 164 9.86 -26.38 -19.89
C VAL A 164 9.14 -27.66 -20.29
N SER A 165 9.00 -27.91 -21.59
CA SER A 165 8.20 -29.01 -22.15
C SER A 165 8.57 -30.42 -21.65
N GLN A 166 9.78 -30.58 -21.11
CA GLN A 166 10.33 -31.84 -20.59
C GLN A 166 10.04 -32.06 -19.10
N VAL A 167 9.32 -31.15 -18.45
CA VAL A 167 8.92 -31.30 -17.04
C VAL A 167 7.49 -31.83 -16.99
N ASP A 168 7.32 -32.99 -16.34
CA ASP A 168 6.01 -33.50 -15.99
C ASP A 168 5.45 -32.73 -14.80
N VAL A 169 4.52 -31.81 -15.09
CA VAL A 169 3.90 -30.94 -14.07
C VAL A 169 3.04 -31.75 -13.10
N SER A 170 2.46 -32.88 -13.53
CA SER A 170 1.67 -33.73 -12.65
C SER A 170 2.54 -34.40 -11.59
N ALA A 171 3.73 -34.87 -11.97
CA ALA A 171 4.73 -35.39 -11.05
C ALA A 171 5.25 -34.32 -10.07
N VAL A 172 5.39 -33.07 -10.53
CA VAL A 172 5.77 -31.94 -9.66
C VAL A 172 4.69 -31.69 -8.60
N VAL A 173 3.42 -31.63 -9.00
CA VAL A 173 2.30 -31.44 -8.06
C VAL A 173 2.22 -32.60 -7.07
N ALA A 174 2.32 -33.85 -7.54
CA ALA A 174 2.32 -35.03 -6.69
C ALA A 174 3.48 -35.02 -5.68
N ALA A 175 4.68 -34.62 -6.10
CA ALA A 175 5.83 -34.49 -5.21
C ALA A 175 5.61 -33.42 -4.12
N LEU A 176 4.97 -32.30 -4.46
CA LEU A 176 4.65 -31.25 -3.47
C LEU A 176 3.58 -31.70 -2.48
N GLN A 177 2.59 -32.47 -2.92
CA GLN A 177 1.56 -33.05 -2.05
C GLN A 177 2.16 -34.11 -1.10
N ALA A 178 3.01 -35.00 -1.62
CA ALA A 178 3.69 -36.02 -0.83
C ALA A 178 4.63 -35.44 0.25
N ASN A 179 5.05 -34.17 0.10
CA ASN A 179 5.88 -33.45 1.06
C ASN A 179 5.08 -32.42 1.87
N GLU A 180 3.75 -32.51 1.90
CA GLU A 180 2.85 -31.65 2.68
C GLU A 180 2.99 -30.14 2.36
N VAL A 181 3.48 -29.80 1.17
CA VAL A 181 3.60 -28.41 0.70
C VAL A 181 2.26 -27.94 0.14
N LEU A 182 1.59 -28.83 -0.59
CA LEU A 182 0.23 -28.66 -1.10
C LEU A 182 -0.71 -29.64 -0.40
N THR A 183 -1.93 -29.20 -0.15
CA THR A 183 -3.05 -30.07 0.25
C THR A 183 -3.44 -31.02 -0.90
N ASP A 184 -4.21 -32.06 -0.60
CA ASP A 184 -4.81 -32.95 -1.60
C ASP A 184 -5.67 -32.20 -2.64
N ALA A 185 -6.24 -31.05 -2.23
CA ALA A 185 -6.98 -30.14 -3.11
C ALA A 185 -6.09 -29.20 -3.95
N GLY A 186 -4.77 -29.39 -3.94
CA GLY A 186 -3.79 -28.58 -4.67
C GLY A 186 -3.59 -27.16 -4.11
N ARG A 187 -4.15 -26.86 -2.93
CA ARG A 187 -3.98 -25.56 -2.26
C ARG A 187 -2.67 -25.51 -1.50
N TRP A 188 -2.03 -24.35 -1.51
CA TRP A 188 -0.79 -24.11 -0.78
C TRP A 188 -1.02 -24.11 0.73
N ASP A 189 -0.39 -25.04 1.44
CA ASP A 189 -0.49 -25.12 2.90
C ASP A 189 0.75 -24.49 3.56
N GLY A 190 1.94 -24.94 3.15
CA GLY A 190 3.26 -24.41 3.54
C GLY A 190 3.61 -24.70 5.01
N SER A 191 4.80 -25.25 5.26
CA SER A 191 5.23 -25.65 6.61
C SER A 191 6.06 -24.59 7.36
N ARG A 192 6.67 -23.61 6.66
CA ARG A 192 7.55 -22.59 7.26
C ARG A 192 7.28 -21.16 6.76
N GLY A 193 6.01 -20.87 6.51
CA GLY A 193 5.52 -19.57 6.06
C GLY A 193 5.35 -19.50 4.55
N ARG A 194 4.11 -19.26 4.11
CA ARG A 194 3.68 -19.43 2.71
C ARG A 194 4.49 -18.62 1.69
N ALA A 195 4.86 -17.39 2.03
CA ALA A 195 5.60 -16.52 1.11
C ALA A 195 7.06 -16.95 0.94
N ASN A 196 7.70 -17.43 2.00
CA ASN A 196 9.10 -17.84 1.99
C ASN A 196 9.26 -19.15 1.20
N ASP A 197 8.41 -20.13 1.50
CA ASP A 197 8.43 -21.43 0.86
C ASP A 197 8.19 -21.31 -0.65
N LEU A 198 7.24 -20.45 -1.07
CA LEU A 198 7.00 -20.20 -2.50
C LEU A 198 8.23 -19.58 -3.17
N MET A 199 8.84 -18.56 -2.56
CA MET A 199 10.03 -17.92 -3.12
C MET A 199 11.21 -18.88 -3.22
N ALA A 200 11.43 -19.69 -2.19
CA ALA A 200 12.47 -20.71 -2.19
C ALA A 200 12.23 -21.75 -3.30
N LEU A 201 11.00 -22.21 -3.48
CA LEU A 201 10.64 -23.19 -4.50
C LEU A 201 10.82 -22.65 -5.92
N VAL A 202 10.32 -21.44 -6.21
CA VAL A 202 10.49 -20.80 -7.52
C VAL A 202 11.97 -20.55 -7.80
N LEU A 203 12.75 -20.19 -6.77
CA LEU A 203 14.20 -20.00 -6.91
C LEU A 203 14.89 -21.31 -7.31
N VAL A 204 14.61 -22.40 -6.61
CA VAL A 204 15.17 -23.73 -6.90
C VAL A 204 14.79 -24.19 -8.30
N TRP A 205 13.52 -24.06 -8.71
CA TRP A 205 13.10 -24.47 -10.04
C TRP A 205 13.68 -23.60 -11.16
N GLN A 206 13.81 -22.30 -10.93
CA GLN A 206 14.46 -21.41 -11.89
C GLN A 206 15.94 -21.76 -12.07
N GLU A 207 16.67 -21.94 -10.96
CA GLU A 207 18.11 -22.22 -11.00
C GLU A 207 18.41 -23.66 -11.44
N GLY A 208 17.51 -24.58 -11.12
CA GLY A 208 17.55 -25.97 -11.54
C GLY A 208 17.11 -26.21 -12.99
N GLY A 209 16.68 -25.17 -13.72
CA GLY A 209 16.34 -25.28 -15.15
C GLY A 209 14.98 -25.92 -15.44
N TYR A 210 14.05 -25.89 -14.48
CA TYR A 210 12.70 -26.45 -14.65
C TYR A 210 11.73 -25.46 -15.31
N LEU A 211 11.96 -24.16 -15.15
CA LEU A 211 11.07 -23.11 -15.62
C LEU A 211 11.52 -22.55 -16.97
N VAL A 212 10.55 -22.12 -17.78
CA VAL A 212 10.85 -21.39 -19.02
C VAL A 212 11.62 -20.09 -18.71
N PRO A 213 12.53 -19.64 -19.60
CA PRO A 213 13.26 -18.39 -19.38
C PRO A 213 12.33 -17.18 -19.29
N ALA A 214 12.07 -16.71 -18.07
CA ALA A 214 11.22 -15.55 -17.79
C ALA A 214 11.83 -14.67 -16.68
N LYS A 215 11.37 -13.43 -16.57
CA LYS A 215 11.78 -12.53 -15.48
C LYS A 215 11.26 -13.09 -14.15
N TRP A 216 12.08 -13.03 -13.11
CA TRP A 216 11.74 -13.49 -11.75
C TRP A 216 10.36 -13.00 -11.29
N ILE A 217 10.09 -11.71 -11.44
CA ILE A 217 8.82 -11.11 -11.01
C ILE A 217 7.60 -11.65 -11.77
N GLN A 218 7.78 -12.05 -13.03
CA GLN A 218 6.72 -12.64 -13.85
C GLN A 218 6.42 -14.07 -13.42
N LEU A 219 7.47 -14.85 -13.13
CA LEU A 219 7.33 -16.20 -12.55
C LEU A 219 6.60 -16.12 -11.22
N MET A 220 7.10 -15.31 -10.28
CA MET A 220 6.48 -15.14 -8.95
C MET A 220 5.02 -14.75 -9.03
N ARG A 221 4.67 -13.78 -9.90
CA ARG A 221 3.26 -13.37 -10.09
C ARG A 221 2.39 -14.53 -10.59
N SER A 222 2.86 -15.28 -11.58
CA SER A 222 2.11 -16.40 -12.17
C SER A 222 1.89 -17.51 -11.15
N PHE A 223 2.89 -17.80 -10.32
CA PHE A 223 2.79 -18.78 -9.24
C PHE A 223 1.86 -18.33 -8.10
N MET A 224 1.92 -17.05 -7.72
CA MET A 224 1.01 -16.49 -6.73
C MET A 224 -0.45 -16.56 -7.19
N GLU A 225 -0.73 -16.21 -8.44
CA GLU A 225 -2.07 -16.32 -9.02
C GLU A 225 -2.53 -17.78 -9.07
N HIS A 226 -1.68 -18.69 -9.53
CA HIS A 226 -2.02 -20.10 -9.63
C HIS A 226 -2.31 -20.75 -8.28
N PHE A 227 -1.51 -20.46 -7.26
CA PHE A 227 -1.67 -21.02 -5.92
C PHE A 227 -2.58 -20.18 -5.00
N GLY A 228 -3.18 -19.11 -5.49
CA GLY A 228 -4.07 -18.24 -4.72
C GLY A 228 -3.39 -17.53 -3.54
N LEU A 229 -2.11 -17.20 -3.67
CA LEU A 229 -1.31 -16.57 -2.63
C LEU A 229 -1.22 -15.06 -2.82
N VAL A 230 -1.40 -14.33 -1.72
CA VAL A 230 -1.22 -12.87 -1.68
C VAL A 230 0.10 -12.55 -0.99
N ILE A 231 1.09 -12.11 -1.76
CA ILE A 231 2.41 -11.70 -1.29
C ILE A 231 2.64 -10.26 -1.76
N PRO A 232 3.10 -9.32 -0.90
CA PRO A 232 3.42 -7.97 -1.32
C PRO A 232 4.44 -7.95 -2.47
N GLU A 233 4.20 -7.15 -3.52
CA GLU A 233 5.08 -7.12 -4.70
C GLU A 233 6.52 -6.70 -4.33
N SER A 234 6.68 -5.78 -3.39
CA SER A 234 7.98 -5.36 -2.87
C SER A 234 8.78 -6.52 -2.24
N TYR A 235 8.09 -7.49 -1.65
CA TYR A 235 8.68 -8.71 -1.11
C TYR A 235 8.98 -9.72 -2.23
N ALA A 236 8.02 -9.96 -3.13
CA ALA A 236 8.18 -10.88 -4.25
C ALA A 236 9.31 -10.48 -5.21
N ARG A 237 9.70 -9.19 -5.29
CA ARG A 237 10.84 -8.72 -6.11
C ARG A 237 12.21 -9.09 -5.53
N ARG A 238 12.30 -9.45 -4.25
CA ARG A 238 13.56 -9.65 -3.53
C ARG A 238 14.01 -11.11 -3.49
N ARG A 239 14.75 -11.57 -4.50
CA ARG A 239 15.30 -12.96 -4.52
C ARG A 239 16.11 -13.30 -3.26
N ASP A 240 16.77 -12.30 -2.67
CA ASP A 240 17.56 -12.41 -1.43
C ASP A 240 16.72 -12.73 -0.17
N LYS A 241 15.39 -12.68 -0.26
CA LYS A 241 14.49 -12.96 0.87
C LYS A 241 14.08 -14.43 1.00
N ALA A 242 14.40 -15.28 0.02
CA ALA A 242 14.23 -16.72 0.16
C ALA A 242 15.15 -17.24 1.26
N ASN A 243 14.61 -17.98 2.24
CA ASN A 243 15.42 -18.55 3.33
C ASN A 243 16.36 -19.63 2.76
N PRO A 244 17.69 -19.49 2.92
CA PRO A 244 18.66 -20.46 2.41
C PRO A 244 18.42 -21.89 2.88
N GLU A 245 17.93 -22.10 4.11
CA GLU A 245 17.64 -23.44 4.64
C GLU A 245 16.48 -24.10 3.90
N VAL A 246 15.43 -23.32 3.59
CA VAL A 246 14.26 -23.78 2.85
C VAL A 246 14.63 -24.04 1.38
N VAL A 247 15.49 -23.19 0.80
CA VAL A 247 16.07 -23.40 -0.53
C VAL A 247 16.83 -24.72 -0.60
N GLN A 248 17.67 -25.01 0.40
CA GLN A 248 18.40 -26.29 0.45
C GLN A 248 17.46 -27.49 0.60
N ALA A 249 16.39 -27.38 1.38
CA ALA A 249 15.38 -28.44 1.50
C ALA A 249 14.72 -28.73 0.15
N PHE A 250 14.28 -27.70 -0.57
CA PHE A 250 13.70 -27.85 -1.91
C PHE A 250 14.70 -28.32 -2.95
N ALA A 251 15.97 -27.92 -2.87
CA ALA A 251 17.01 -28.38 -3.80
C ALA A 251 17.27 -29.89 -3.70
N ARG A 252 17.01 -30.53 -2.55
CA ARG A 252 17.07 -31.99 -2.41
C ARG A 252 15.90 -32.68 -3.10
N LEU A 253 14.72 -32.05 -3.11
CA LEU A 253 13.52 -32.56 -3.77
C LEU A 253 13.58 -32.36 -5.30
N PHE A 254 14.16 -31.25 -5.74
CA PHE A 254 14.27 -30.85 -7.14
C PHE A 254 15.74 -30.59 -7.52
N PRO A 255 16.55 -31.66 -7.69
CA PRO A 255 17.96 -31.52 -8.02
C PRO A 255 18.14 -30.89 -9.41
N GLY A 256 19.07 -29.92 -9.51
CA GLY A 256 19.25 -29.15 -10.75
C GLY A 256 19.49 -30.02 -11.98
N ARG A 257 18.74 -29.76 -13.05
CA ARG A 257 18.84 -30.45 -14.35
C ARG A 257 19.96 -29.89 -15.25
N GLY A 258 20.79 -28.99 -14.73
CA GLY A 258 21.73 -28.17 -15.48
C GLY A 258 21.07 -26.89 -15.99
N LYS A 259 21.81 -25.78 -15.98
CA LYS A 259 21.29 -24.48 -16.44
C LYS A 259 20.91 -24.59 -17.91
N ILE A 260 19.67 -24.24 -18.26
CA ILE A 260 19.30 -23.92 -19.63
C ILE A 260 20.03 -22.63 -20.00
N THR A 261 21.24 -22.78 -20.55
CA THR A 261 21.98 -21.68 -21.15
C THR A 261 21.18 -21.17 -22.34
N ARG A 262 21.07 -19.83 -22.45
CA ARG A 262 20.42 -19.10 -23.57
C ARG A 262 20.82 -19.55 -24.98
N VAL A 263 21.85 -20.38 -25.12
CA VAL A 263 22.38 -20.92 -26.36
C VAL A 263 21.42 -21.93 -27.02
N GLN A 264 20.59 -22.65 -26.25
CA GLN A 264 19.69 -23.66 -26.84
C GLN A 264 18.44 -23.08 -27.54
N LEU A 265 18.17 -21.77 -27.43
CA LEU A 265 17.07 -21.11 -28.15
C LEU A 265 17.41 -20.70 -29.60
N ARG A 266 18.65 -20.95 -30.07
CA ARG A 266 19.06 -20.65 -31.46
C ARG A 266 19.16 -21.86 -32.39
N LEU A 267 18.86 -23.06 -31.91
CA LEU A 267 18.93 -24.29 -32.72
C LEU A 267 17.57 -24.99 -32.80
N VAL A 268 16.51 -24.23 -33.03
CA VAL A 268 15.27 -24.72 -33.65
C VAL A 268 14.70 -23.58 -34.49
N ARG A 269 15.28 -23.39 -35.68
CA ARG A 269 14.59 -22.84 -36.85
C ARG A 269 14.96 -23.71 -38.04
#